data_AF-A0A7J6S5N2-F1
#
_entry.id   AF-A0A7J6S5N2-F1
#
_cell.length_a   1.000
_cell.length_b   1.000
_cell.length_c   1.000
_cell.angle_alpha   90.00
_cell.angle_beta   90.00
_cell.angle_gamma   90.00
#
_symmetry.space_group_name_H-M   'P 1'
#
loop_
_entity.id
_entity.type
_entity.pdbx_description
1 polymer ?
#
loop_
_entity_poly.entity_id
_entity_poly.type
_entity_poly.pdbx_seq_one_letter_code
_entity_poly.pdbx_strand_id
1 'polypeptide(L)'
;ARSRGLNSALYWVSQMAGAMAIGRMLDQPKLGVRTRALRALWWIIIGGTCVYIYGAFMEESLLTITRQGTPLDSVSNAAGSWSIILLLVAYGFLESVLQAYCYWLLGILAMGDTSVSAKYTGFYKSAQSLGAALGWALDTPAIGVSCRSQFWLCWLVFV
;
A
#
# COMPACT_ATOMS: atom_id res chain seq x y z
N ALA A 1 6.33 15.79 -16.31
CA ALA A 1 7.62 15.40 -15.70
C ALA A 1 7.93 16.14 -14.39
N ARG A 2 7.50 17.40 -14.22
CA ARG A 2 7.96 18.31 -13.14
C ARG A 2 7.57 17.92 -11.70
N SER A 3 6.52 17.13 -11.47
CA SER A 3 6.05 16.71 -10.13
C SER A 3 6.31 15.23 -9.79
N ARG A 4 6.78 14.43 -10.75
CA ARG A 4 6.95 12.97 -10.56
C ARG A 4 8.02 12.63 -9.52
N GLY A 5 9.15 13.35 -9.53
CA GLY A 5 10.23 13.12 -8.57
C GLY A 5 9.82 13.43 -7.12
N LEU A 6 9.05 14.51 -6.91
CA LEU A 6 8.54 14.88 -5.59
C LEU A 6 7.54 13.85 -5.07
N ASN A 7 6.62 13.37 -5.92
CA ASN A 7 5.66 12.33 -5.55
C ASN A 7 6.37 11.03 -5.13
N SER A 8 7.37 10.60 -5.90
CA SER A 8 8.17 9.42 -5.53
C SER A 8 8.93 9.64 -4.23
N ALA A 9 9.56 10.81 -4.02
CA ALA A 9 10.27 11.11 -2.78
C ALA A 9 9.35 11.05 -1.55
N LEU A 10 8.16 11.66 -1.64
CA LEU A 10 7.17 11.63 -0.56
C LEU A 10 6.66 10.23 -0.25
N TYR A 11 6.50 9.39 -1.28
CA TYR A 11 6.15 7.99 -1.12
C TYR A 11 7.23 7.21 -0.34
N TRP A 12 8.50 7.38 -0.67
CA TRP A 12 9.60 6.73 0.08
C TRP A 12 9.68 7.21 1.53
N VAL A 13 9.48 8.52 1.76
CA VAL A 13 9.46 9.08 3.12
C VAL A 13 8.29 8.51 3.93
N SER A 14 7.11 8.36 3.32
CA SER A 14 5.95 7.80 4.00
C SER A 14 6.14 6.33 4.36
N GLN A 15 6.82 5.56 3.51
CA GLN A 15 7.21 4.18 3.83
C GLN A 15 8.13 4.12 5.05
N MET A 16 9.13 4.99 5.15
CA MET A 16 10.02 5.01 6.32
C MET A 16 9.25 5.33 7.60
N ALA A 17 8.32 6.27 7.54
CA ALA A 17 7.45 6.61 8.67
C ALA A 17 6.56 5.44 9.10
N GLY A 18 5.96 4.73 8.15
CA GLY A 18 5.11 3.56 8.42
C GLY A 18 5.88 2.40 9.02
N ALA A 19 7.07 2.10 8.49
CA ALA A 19 7.98 1.10 9.05
C ALA A 19 8.37 1.41 10.51
N MET A 20 8.64 2.68 10.83
CA MET A 20 8.93 3.10 12.21
C MET A 20 7.72 3.00 13.14
N ALA A 21 6.51 3.31 12.65
CA ALA A 21 5.29 3.27 13.45
C ALA A 21 4.93 1.83 13.85
N ILE A 22 4.95 0.91 12.87
CA ILE A 22 4.63 -0.50 13.12
C ILE A 22 5.73 -1.19 13.94
N GLY A 23 7.01 -0.90 13.69
CA GLY A 23 8.12 -1.45 14.45
C GLY A 23 7.98 -1.16 15.96
N ARG A 24 7.69 0.10 16.31
CA ARG A 24 7.44 0.47 17.72
C ARG A 24 6.24 -0.23 18.34
N MET A 25 5.22 -0.57 17.56
CA MET A 25 4.04 -1.27 18.05
C MET A 25 4.30 -2.77 18.25
N LEU A 26 5.09 -3.40 17.38
CA LEU A 26 5.43 -4.83 17.44
C LEU A 26 6.50 -5.12 18.51
N ASP A 27 7.40 -4.18 18.76
CA ASP A 27 8.48 -4.31 19.74
C ASP A 27 8.03 -4.14 21.20
N GLN A 28 6.74 -3.90 21.47
CA GLN A 28 6.25 -3.74 22.85
C GLN A 28 6.39 -5.04 23.65
N PRO A 29 7.30 -5.13 24.65
CA PRO A 29 7.53 -6.37 25.40
C PRO A 29 6.40 -6.71 26.37
N LYS A 30 5.51 -5.73 26.65
CA LYS A 30 4.41 -5.84 27.63
C LYS A 30 3.24 -6.69 27.15
N LEU A 31 3.23 -7.14 25.90
CA LEU A 31 2.10 -7.84 25.28
C LEU A 31 2.51 -9.22 24.76
N GLY A 32 1.64 -10.21 24.95
CA GLY A 32 1.82 -11.54 24.37
C GLY A 32 1.95 -11.47 22.84
N VAL A 33 2.75 -12.38 22.26
CA VAL A 33 3.00 -12.44 20.80
C VAL A 33 1.69 -12.46 19.99
N ARG A 34 0.70 -13.24 20.44
CA ARG A 34 -0.62 -13.34 19.79
C ARG A 34 -1.40 -12.02 19.84
N THR A 35 -1.41 -11.34 20.99
CA THR A 35 -2.11 -10.07 21.16
C THR A 35 -1.50 -8.96 20.32
N ARG A 36 -0.16 -8.95 20.18
CA ARG A 36 0.55 -8.02 19.29
C ARG A 36 0.20 -8.28 17.83
N ALA A 37 0.23 -9.55 17.41
CA ALA A 37 -0.10 -9.96 16.06
C ALA A 37 -1.53 -9.54 15.67
N LEU A 38 -2.50 -9.77 16.56
CA LEU A 38 -3.90 -9.40 16.33
C LEU A 38 -4.11 -7.88 16.33
N ARG A 39 -3.48 -7.15 17.25
CA ARG A 39 -3.61 -5.68 17.30
C ARG A 39 -3.05 -5.02 16.04
N ALA A 40 -1.90 -5.49 15.58
CA ALA A 40 -1.31 -5.01 14.33
C ALA A 40 -2.19 -5.37 13.12
N LEU A 41 -2.75 -6.57 13.08
CA LEU A 41 -3.69 -6.98 12.04
C LEU A 41 -4.94 -6.08 12.00
N TRP A 42 -5.54 -5.79 13.16
CA TRP A 42 -6.68 -4.87 13.24
C TRP A 42 -6.34 -3.47 12.74
N TRP A 43 -5.17 -2.94 13.11
CA TRP A 43 -4.68 -1.65 12.62
C TRP A 43 -4.50 -1.64 11.10
N ILE A 44 -3.99 -2.73 10.53
CA ILE A 44 -3.79 -2.91 9.09
C ILE A 44 -5.13 -2.96 8.36
N ILE A 45 -6.08 -3.77 8.83
CA ILE A 45 -7.38 -3.93 8.17
C ILE A 45 -8.17 -2.63 8.24
N ILE A 46 -8.26 -1.99 9.41
CA ILE A 46 -8.98 -0.73 9.59
C ILE A 46 -8.27 0.39 8.81
N GLY A 47 -6.96 0.52 8.97
CA GLY A 47 -6.18 1.54 8.26
C GLY A 47 -6.26 1.38 6.75
N GLY A 48 -6.13 0.14 6.26
CA GLY A 48 -6.20 -0.14 4.83
C GLY A 48 -7.59 0.07 4.25
N THR A 49 -8.65 -0.39 4.94
CA THR A 49 -10.03 -0.10 4.50
C THR A 49 -10.30 1.40 4.46
N CYS A 50 -9.84 2.20 5.43
CA CYS A 50 -9.94 3.65 5.38
C CYS A 50 -9.22 4.26 4.16
N VAL A 51 -8.00 3.80 3.85
CA VAL A 51 -7.23 4.29 2.69
C VAL A 51 -7.91 3.93 1.37
N TYR A 52 -8.44 2.71 1.24
CA TYR A 52 -9.19 2.30 0.04
C TYR A 52 -10.53 3.02 -0.11
N ILE A 53 -11.26 3.30 0.98
CA ILE A 53 -12.47 4.13 0.92
C ILE A 53 -12.13 5.55 0.46
N TYR A 54 -11.05 6.13 1.00
CA TYR A 54 -10.55 7.43 0.56
C TYR A 54 -10.17 7.40 -0.94
N GLY A 55 -9.56 6.31 -1.41
CA GLY A 55 -9.26 6.12 -2.82
C GLY A 55 -10.47 6.02 -3.73
N ALA A 56 -11.52 5.29 -3.32
CA ALA A 56 -12.77 5.21 -4.06
C ALA A 56 -13.46 6.58 -4.18
N PHE A 57 -13.46 7.35 -3.09
CA PHE A 57 -14.01 8.71 -3.08
C PHE A 57 -13.20 9.66 -3.99
N MET A 58 -11.88 9.51 -4.00
CA MET A 58 -11.01 10.27 -4.88
C MET A 58 -11.21 9.92 -6.36
N GLU A 59 -11.37 8.63 -6.70
CA GLU A 59 -11.64 8.19 -8.07
C GLU A 59 -12.89 8.88 -8.66
N GLU A 60 -13.99 8.90 -7.90
CA GLU A 60 -15.22 9.62 -8.29
C GLU A 60 -15.00 11.13 -8.50
N SER A 61 -14.24 11.76 -7.61
CA SER A 61 -13.92 13.19 -7.72
C SER A 61 -13.01 13.52 -8.92
N LEU A 62 -12.07 12.63 -9.25
CA LEU A 62 -11.12 12.76 -10.37
C LEU A 62 -11.78 12.49 -11.74
N LEU A 63 -12.70 11.53 -11.81
CA LEU A 63 -13.52 11.28 -13.00
C LEU A 63 -14.40 12.49 -13.35
N THR A 64 -14.87 13.21 -12.34
CA THR A 64 -15.68 14.44 -12.50
C THR A 64 -14.85 15.59 -13.07
N ILE A 65 -13.59 15.74 -12.65
CA ILE A 65 -12.65 16.75 -13.15
C ILE A 65 -12.17 16.43 -14.57
N THR A 66 -11.93 15.15 -14.88
CA THR A 66 -11.47 14.70 -16.21
C THR A 66 -12.56 14.88 -17.29
N ARG A 67 -13.85 14.71 -16.95
CA ARG A 67 -14.98 15.02 -17.84
C ARG A 67 -15.06 16.50 -18.25
N GLN A 68 -14.45 17.40 -17.49
CA GLN A 68 -14.42 18.84 -17.79
C GLN A 68 -13.24 19.25 -18.68
N GLY A 69 -12.43 18.31 -19.18
CA GLY A 69 -11.40 18.58 -20.18
C GLY A 69 -10.20 19.39 -19.69
N THR A 70 -10.01 19.50 -18.38
CA THR A 70 -8.85 20.22 -17.81
C THR A 70 -7.67 19.25 -17.64
N PRO A 71 -6.49 19.55 -18.22
CA PRO A 71 -5.31 18.74 -17.97
C PRO A 71 -4.97 18.81 -16.48
N LEU A 72 -4.79 17.64 -15.86
CA LEU A 72 -4.32 17.45 -14.48
C LEU A 72 -2.84 17.85 -14.39
N ASP A 73 -2.54 19.12 -14.67
CA ASP A 73 -1.25 19.71 -14.41
C ASP A 73 -1.26 20.32 -13.01
N SER A 74 -0.27 19.91 -12.20
CA SER A 74 -0.06 20.31 -10.80
C SER A 74 0.23 21.80 -10.56
N VAL A 75 -0.08 22.64 -11.53
CA VAL A 75 0.20 24.07 -11.59
C VAL A 75 -1.08 24.89 -11.72
N SER A 76 -2.17 24.36 -12.29
CA SER A 76 -3.45 25.08 -12.39
C SER A 76 -4.47 24.68 -11.31
N ASN A 77 -4.38 23.46 -10.75
CA ASN A 77 -5.31 22.96 -9.72
C ASN A 77 -4.56 22.43 -8.49
N ALA A 78 -4.25 23.32 -7.54
CA ALA A 78 -3.54 22.99 -6.31
C ALA A 78 -4.29 21.98 -5.41
N ALA A 79 -5.63 22.05 -5.38
CA ALA A 79 -6.47 21.20 -4.54
C ALA A 79 -6.48 19.73 -5.00
N GLY A 80 -6.57 19.48 -6.31
CA GLY A 80 -6.58 18.12 -6.87
C GLY A 80 -5.21 17.43 -6.86
N SER A 81 -4.12 18.21 -6.86
CA SER A 81 -2.77 17.63 -6.77
C SER A 81 -2.42 17.19 -5.36
N TRP A 82 -2.86 17.94 -4.34
CA TRP A 82 -2.58 17.61 -2.95
C TRP A 82 -3.28 16.32 -2.52
N SER A 83 -4.53 16.10 -2.95
CA SER A 83 -5.27 14.89 -2.61
C SER A 83 -4.65 13.62 -3.22
N ILE A 84 -4.14 13.69 -4.46
CA ILE A 84 -3.40 12.58 -5.10
C ILE A 84 -2.10 12.29 -4.34
N ILE A 85 -1.38 13.32 -3.91
CA ILE A 85 -0.13 13.16 -3.14
C ILE A 85 -0.42 12.51 -1.78
N LEU A 86 -1.48 12.94 -1.09
CA LEU A 86 -1.88 12.38 0.19
C LEU A 86 -2.28 10.91 0.06
N LEU A 87 -3.01 10.57 -1.00
CA LEU A 87 -3.38 9.20 -1.33
C LEU A 87 -2.12 8.33 -1.58
N LEU A 88 -1.15 8.83 -2.36
CA LEU A 88 0.11 8.13 -2.61
C LEU A 88 0.90 7.90 -1.31
N VAL A 89 0.99 8.92 -0.45
CA VAL A 89 1.63 8.84 0.87
C VAL A 89 0.94 7.80 1.74
N ALA A 90 -0.39 7.77 1.77
CA ALA A 90 -1.17 6.83 2.56
C ALA A 90 -1.00 5.38 2.07
N TYR A 91 -0.97 5.15 0.75
CA TYR A 91 -0.66 3.84 0.18
C TYR A 91 0.76 3.39 0.51
N GLY A 92 1.76 4.28 0.43
CA GLY A 92 3.14 3.95 0.84
C GLY A 92 3.27 3.63 2.33
N PHE A 93 2.55 4.37 3.17
CA PHE A 93 2.48 4.08 4.59
C PHE A 93 1.88 2.70 4.85
N LEU A 94 0.70 2.41 4.28
CA LEU A 94 0.02 1.12 4.42
C LEU A 94 0.90 -0.05 3.94
N GLU A 95 1.56 0.10 2.80
CA GLU A 95 2.42 -0.93 2.21
C GLU A 95 3.62 -1.25 3.11
N SER A 96 4.29 -0.24 3.66
CA SER A 96 5.38 -0.46 4.61
C SER A 96 4.94 -1.15 5.90
N VAL A 97 3.74 -0.81 6.41
CA VAL A 97 3.16 -1.41 7.62
C VAL A 97 2.86 -2.89 7.39
N LEU A 98 2.19 -3.21 6.27
CA LEU A 98 1.91 -4.58 5.85
C LEU A 98 3.20 -5.40 5.68
N GLN A 99 4.16 -4.85 4.95
CA GLN A 99 5.41 -5.53 4.66
C GLN A 99 6.15 -5.86 5.96
N ALA A 100 6.31 -4.89 6.86
CA ALA A 100 6.96 -5.11 8.14
C ALA A 100 6.20 -6.12 9.02
N TYR A 101 4.86 -6.08 9.03
CA TYR A 101 4.04 -7.06 9.74
C TYR A 101 4.22 -8.49 9.21
N CYS A 102 4.22 -8.67 7.88
CA CYS A 102 4.48 -9.96 7.24
C CYS A 102 5.86 -10.51 7.63
N TYR A 103 6.91 -9.69 7.53
CA TYR A 103 8.26 -10.11 7.92
C TYR A 103 8.37 -10.48 9.40
N TRP A 104 7.71 -9.72 10.28
CA TRP A 104 7.68 -10.04 11.70
C TRP A 104 6.96 -11.37 11.98
N LEU A 105 5.84 -11.62 11.29
CA LEU A 105 5.11 -12.88 11.42
C LEU A 105 5.95 -14.07 10.93
N LEU A 106 6.63 -13.92 9.79
CA LEU A 106 7.55 -14.93 9.27
C LEU A 106 8.73 -15.17 10.23
N GLY A 107 9.24 -14.12 10.88
CA GLY A 107 10.29 -14.21 11.88
C GLY A 107 9.88 -15.03 13.11
N ILE A 108 8.64 -14.88 13.56
CA ILE A 108 8.09 -15.69 14.66
C ILE A 108 7.89 -17.14 14.25
N LEU A 109 7.37 -17.38 13.04
CA LEU A 109 7.12 -18.73 12.52
C LEU A 109 8.41 -19.52 12.31
N ALA A 110 9.50 -18.85 11.93
CA ALA A 110 10.78 -19.50 11.71
C ALA A 110 11.52 -19.89 13.01
N MET A 111 11.06 -19.46 14.19
CA MET A 111 11.61 -19.81 15.52
C MET A 111 13.15 -19.92 15.59
N GLY A 112 13.88 -18.98 14.97
CA GLY A 112 15.35 -18.92 15.03
C GLY A 112 16.10 -19.77 13.99
N ASP A 113 15.42 -20.59 13.19
CA ASP A 113 16.04 -21.35 12.10
C ASP A 113 16.21 -20.46 10.86
N THR A 114 17.46 -20.03 10.62
CA THR A 114 17.83 -19.17 9.48
C THR A 114 17.50 -19.82 8.13
N SER A 115 17.63 -21.14 8.02
CA SER A 115 17.32 -21.89 6.78
C SER A 115 15.82 -21.87 6.44
N VAL A 116 14.96 -21.93 7.45
CA VAL A 116 13.50 -21.88 7.30
C VAL A 116 13.03 -20.45 7.04
N SER A 117 13.63 -19.48 7.74
CA SER A 117 13.37 -18.05 7.52
C SER A 117 13.69 -17.59 6.09
N ALA A 118 14.80 -18.08 5.51
CA ALA A 118 15.18 -17.78 4.13
C ALA A 118 14.14 -18.33 3.13
N LYS A 119 13.65 -19.55 3.34
CA LYS A 119 12.60 -20.15 2.48
C LYS A 119 11.30 -19.37 2.52
N TYR A 120 10.85 -18.97 3.71
CA TYR A 120 9.63 -18.16 3.86
C TYR A 120 9.76 -16.77 3.26
N THR A 121 10.91 -16.12 3.43
CA THR A 121 11.20 -14.81 2.84
C THR A 121 11.23 -14.90 1.30
N GLY A 122 11.85 -15.95 0.76
CA GLY A 122 11.87 -16.21 -0.68
C GLY A 122 10.45 -16.42 -1.24
N PHE A 123 9.62 -17.19 -0.54
CA PHE A 123 8.22 -17.37 -0.94
C PHE A 123 7.45 -16.03 -0.94
N TYR A 124 7.59 -15.23 0.13
CA TYR A 124 6.97 -13.91 0.22
C TYR A 124 7.38 -12.98 -0.94
N LYS A 125 8.67 -12.91 -1.27
CA LYS A 125 9.16 -12.09 -2.39
C LYS A 125 8.69 -12.59 -3.75
N SER A 126 8.53 -13.91 -3.92
CA SER A 126 7.98 -14.47 -5.16
C SER A 126 6.52 -14.06 -5.35
N ALA A 127 5.70 -14.10 -4.29
CA ALA A 127 4.32 -13.63 -4.31
C ALA A 127 4.22 -12.13 -4.62
N GLN A 128 5.09 -11.30 -4.01
CA GLN A 128 5.17 -9.87 -4.30
C GLN A 128 5.47 -9.60 -5.78
N SER A 129 6.42 -10.34 -6.36
CA SER A 129 6.80 -10.19 -7.77
C SER A 129 5.70 -10.64 -8.72
N LEU A 130 4.96 -11.69 -8.35
CA LEU A 130 3.80 -12.16 -9.11
C LEU A 130 2.68 -11.12 -9.12
N GLY A 131 2.40 -10.49 -7.97
CA GLY A 131 1.45 -9.38 -7.88
C GLY A 131 1.84 -8.19 -8.77
N ALA A 132 3.14 -7.83 -8.79
CA ALA A 132 3.64 -6.79 -9.68
C ALA A 132 3.46 -7.17 -11.16
N ALA A 133 3.80 -8.41 -11.53
CA ALA A 133 3.62 -8.90 -12.90
C ALA A 133 2.14 -8.89 -13.34
N LEU A 134 1.22 -9.26 -12.45
CA LEU A 134 -0.23 -9.16 -12.71
C LEU A 134 -0.68 -7.71 -12.90
N GLY A 135 -0.17 -6.78 -12.08
CA GLY A 135 -0.45 -5.35 -12.24
C GLY A 135 -0.03 -4.82 -13.61
N TRP A 136 1.18 -5.16 -14.05
CA TRP A 136 1.67 -4.82 -15.40
C TRP A 136 0.84 -5.46 -16.52
N ALA A 137 0.45 -6.72 -16.36
CA ALA A 137 -0.39 -7.41 -17.33
C ALA A 137 -1.76 -6.73 -17.46
N LEU A 138 -2.40 -6.39 -16.34
CA LEU A 138 -3.70 -5.72 -16.31
C LEU A 138 -3.67 -4.30 -16.89
N ASP A 139 -2.54 -3.59 -16.79
CA ASP A 139 -2.34 -2.26 -17.38
C ASP A 139 -2.12 -2.31 -18.90
N THR A 140 -1.95 -3.50 -19.48
CA THR A 140 -1.76 -3.64 -20.92
C THR A 140 -3.07 -3.36 -21.68
N PRO A 141 -3.09 -2.45 -22.66
CA PRO A 141 -4.32 -2.02 -23.36
C PRO A 141 -5.02 -3.15 -24.13
N ALA A 142 -4.38 -4.31 -24.31
CA ALA A 142 -4.93 -5.49 -24.94
C ALA A 142 -6.04 -6.19 -24.12
N ILE A 143 -6.07 -6.01 -22.79
CA ILE A 143 -7.02 -6.72 -21.91
C ILE A 143 -8.29 -5.88 -21.68
N GLY A 144 -8.24 -4.56 -21.91
CA GLY A 144 -9.43 -3.68 -21.89
C GLY A 144 -10.17 -3.62 -20.55
N VAL A 145 -9.51 -3.93 -19.42
CA VAL A 145 -10.14 -3.91 -18.10
C VAL A 145 -10.29 -2.47 -17.61
N SER A 146 -11.48 -2.11 -17.13
CA SER A 146 -11.72 -0.77 -16.57
C SER A 146 -10.89 -0.54 -15.30
N CYS A 147 -10.30 0.66 -15.12
CA CYS A 147 -9.55 1.03 -13.91
C CYS A 147 -10.34 0.78 -12.63
N ARG A 148 -11.66 1.01 -12.68
CA ARG A 148 -12.56 0.81 -11.53
C ARG A 148 -12.65 -0.65 -11.12
N SER A 149 -12.70 -1.57 -12.09
CA SER A 149 -12.69 -3.01 -11.81
C SER A 149 -11.36 -3.47 -11.21
N GLN A 150 -10.22 -2.90 -11.67
CA GLN A 150 -8.91 -3.19 -11.08
C GLN A 150 -8.81 -2.70 -9.64
N PHE A 151 -9.33 -1.51 -9.35
CA PHE A 151 -9.35 -0.94 -7.99
C PHE A 151 -10.09 -1.84 -7.00
N TRP A 152 -11.31 -2.27 -7.35
CA TRP A 152 -12.10 -3.17 -6.50
C TRP A 152 -11.48 -4.55 -6.35
N LEU A 153 -10.80 -5.05 -7.39
CA LEU A 153 -10.07 -6.31 -7.31
C LEU A 153 -8.91 -6.22 -6.32
N CYS A 154 -8.13 -5.12 -6.34
CA CYS A 154 -7.07 -4.88 -5.37
C CYS A 154 -7.59 -4.77 -3.93
N TRP A 155 -8.75 -4.12 -3.74
CA TRP A 155 -9.38 -4.04 -2.43
C TRP A 155 -9.84 -5.41 -1.91
N LEU A 156 -10.45 -6.23 -2.77
CA LEU A 156 -10.87 -7.59 -2.42
C LEU A 156 -9.70 -8.52 -2.09
N VAL A 157 -8.56 -8.34 -2.75
CA VAL A 157 -7.33 -9.11 -2.42
C VAL A 157 -6.71 -8.64 -1.10
N PHE A 158 -6.94 -7.39 -0.72
CA PHE A 158 -6.38 -6.79 0.49
C PHE A 158 -7.12 -7.18 1.78
N VAL A 159 -8.46 -7.29 1.72
CA VAL A 159 -9.33 -7.68 2.84
C VAL A 159 -9.34 -9.19 3.04
#